data_AF-A0A9D0W0D6-F1
#
_entry.id   AF-A0A9D0W0D6-F1
#
_cell.length_a   1.000
_cell.length_b   1.000
_cell.length_c   1.000
_cell.angle_alpha   90.00
_cell.angle_beta   90.00
_cell.angle_gamma   90.00
#
_symmetry.space_group_name_H-M   'P 1'
#
loop_
_entity.id
_entity.type
_entity.pdbx_description
1 polymer ?
#
loop_
_entity_poly.entity_id
_entity_poly.type
_entity_poly.pdbx_seq_one_letter_code
_entity_poly.pdbx_strand_id
1 'polypeptide(L)'
;MATQAAGLIRGPLASDRRVLLLGPPGSGKSTLAGALGAALQAAGRGCLCLGADPGTPGFGPPGAVCLGRWHDGGWQVVALEALCSLDAGRFRLPLVDAVRRLLPPSVNGTLLIDAPGVVRGVAGA
;
A
#
# COMPACT_ATOMS: atom_id res chain seq x y z
N MET A 1 -11.29 14.58 1.26
CA MET A 1 -10.84 13.20 0.96
C MET A 1 -11.69 12.13 1.64
N ALA A 2 -12.06 12.24 2.92
CA ALA A 2 -12.86 11.21 3.62
C ALA A 2 -14.19 10.83 2.91
N THR A 3 -14.90 11.80 2.32
CA THR A 3 -16.16 11.56 1.59
C THR A 3 -15.98 10.74 0.31
N GLN A 4 -14.83 10.86 -0.38
CA GLN A 4 -14.52 10.06 -1.57
C GLN A 4 -14.12 8.63 -1.22
N ALA A 5 -13.36 8.43 -0.14
CA ALA A 5 -12.99 7.09 0.34
C ALA A 5 -14.24 6.25 0.70
N ALA A 6 -15.24 6.86 1.35
CA ALA A 6 -16.50 6.20 1.66
C ALA A 6 -17.28 5.77 0.40
N GLY A 7 -17.24 6.58 -0.67
CA GLY A 7 -17.83 6.22 -1.96
C GLY A 7 -17.17 5.01 -2.63
N LEU A 8 -15.84 4.89 -2.51
CA LEU A 8 -15.10 3.74 -3.04
C LEU A 8 -15.43 2.43 -2.32
N ILE A 9 -15.71 2.50 -1.01
CA ILE A 9 -16.12 1.34 -0.19
C ILE A 9 -17.48 0.79 -0.63
N ARG A 10 -18.43 1.67 -0.95
CA ARG A 10 -19.79 1.27 -1.37
C ARG A 10 -19.87 0.82 -2.83
N GLY A 11 -18.83 1.05 -3.63
CA GLY A 11 -18.77 0.65 -5.03
C GLY A 11 -17.68 -0.40 -5.29
N PRO A 12 -16.54 0.00 -5.90
CA PRO A 12 -15.51 -0.93 -6.38
C PRO A 12 -14.87 -1.80 -5.28
N LEU A 13 -14.92 -1.36 -4.01
CA LEU A 13 -14.38 -2.11 -2.87
C LEU A 13 -15.46 -2.83 -2.06
N ALA A 14 -16.67 -3.04 -2.59
CA ALA A 14 -17.76 -3.71 -1.85
C ALA A 14 -17.48 -5.19 -1.53
N SER A 15 -16.46 -5.80 -2.15
CA SER A 15 -16.04 -7.19 -1.94
C SER A 15 -14.55 -7.29 -1.65
N ASP A 16 -14.09 -8.49 -1.31
CA ASP A 16 -12.69 -8.75 -0.99
C ASP A 16 -11.83 -8.70 -2.26
N ARG A 17 -10.90 -7.76 -2.28
CA ARG A 17 -10.15 -7.39 -3.49
C ARG A 17 -8.77 -6.84 -3.18
N ARG A 18 -7.93 -6.85 -4.21
CA ARG A 18 -6.62 -6.18 -4.23
C ARG A 18 -6.76 -4.87 -4.99
N VAL A 19 -6.19 -3.80 -4.46
CA VAL A 19 -6.33 -2.44 -4.99
C VAL A 19 -4.95 -1.85 -5.15
N LEU A 20 -4.58 -1.49 -6.37
CA LEU A 20 -3.32 -0.82 -6.64
C LEU A 20 -3.52 0.70 -6.62
N LEU A 21 -2.76 1.40 -5.79
CA LEU A 21 -2.70 2.85 -5.76
C LEU A 21 -1.47 3.29 -6.57
N LEU A 22 -1.72 3.95 -7.69
CA LEU A 22 -0.71 4.43 -8.62
C LEU A 22 -0.83 5.94 -8.82
N GLY A 23 0.31 6.62 -8.97
CA GLY A 23 0.35 8.06 -9.15
C GLY A 23 1.71 8.67 -8.81
N PRO A 24 1.95 9.94 -9.19
CA PRO A 24 3.21 10.63 -8.97
C PRO A 24 3.62 10.73 -7.49
N PRO A 25 4.91 10.99 -7.21
CA PRO A 25 5.34 11.44 -5.89
C PRO A 25 4.46 12.59 -5.40
N GLY A 26 4.10 12.57 -4.12
CA GLY A 26 3.30 13.63 -3.52
C GLY A 26 1.82 13.69 -3.95
N SER A 27 1.32 12.74 -4.77
CA SER A 27 -0.10 12.72 -5.18
C SER A 27 -1.07 12.27 -4.08
N GLY A 28 -0.57 11.98 -2.87
CA GLY A 28 -1.38 11.57 -1.72
C GLY A 28 -1.78 10.10 -1.70
N LYS A 29 -1.05 9.19 -2.38
CA LYS A 29 -1.36 7.74 -2.38
C LYS A 29 -1.39 7.14 -0.98
N SER A 30 -0.34 7.35 -0.19
CA SER A 30 -0.25 6.86 1.18
C SER A 30 -1.30 7.52 2.09
N THR A 31 -1.66 8.78 1.83
CA THR A 31 -2.77 9.47 2.51
C THR A 31 -4.11 8.81 2.19
N LEU A 32 -4.36 8.48 0.92
CA LEU A 32 -5.55 7.75 0.49
C LEU A 32 -5.58 6.34 1.10
N ALA A 33 -4.43 5.65 1.15
CA ALA A 33 -4.34 4.34 1.79
C ALA A 33 -4.79 4.43 3.26
N GLY A 34 -4.28 5.41 4.02
CA GLY A 34 -4.71 5.64 5.40
C GLY A 34 -6.20 5.96 5.53
N ALA A 35 -6.74 6.82 4.66
CA ALA A 35 -8.17 7.13 4.65
C ALA A 35 -9.04 5.92 4.34
N LEU A 36 -8.60 5.05 3.42
CA LEU A 36 -9.28 3.79 3.10
C LEU A 36 -9.20 2.79 4.27
N GLY A 37 -8.04 2.68 4.93
CA GLY A 37 -7.88 1.84 6.12
C GLY A 37 -8.85 2.23 7.23
N ALA A 38 -8.91 3.52 7.57
CA ALA A 38 -9.84 4.05 8.56
C ALA A 38 -11.31 3.79 8.18
N ALA A 39 -11.66 4.04 6.92
CA ALA A 39 -13.04 3.88 6.47
C ALA A 39 -13.47 2.41 6.37
N LEU A 40 -12.56 1.49 6.02
CA LEU A 40 -12.81 0.04 6.04
C LEU A 40 -12.97 -0.49 7.47
N GLN A 41 -12.15 -0.02 8.41
CA GLN A 41 -12.30 -0.36 9.82
C GLN A 41 -13.65 0.13 10.37
N ALA A 42 -14.06 1.36 10.04
CA ALA A 42 -15.37 1.89 10.42
C ALA A 42 -16.54 1.07 9.83
N ALA A 43 -16.32 0.38 8.71
CA ALA A 43 -17.28 -0.54 8.11
C ALA A 43 -17.16 -1.99 8.64
N GLY A 44 -16.35 -2.23 9.68
CA GLY A 44 -16.14 -3.56 10.27
C GLY A 44 -15.33 -4.52 9.40
N ARG A 45 -14.57 -4.01 8.43
CA ARG A 45 -13.79 -4.83 7.48
C ARG A 45 -12.29 -4.73 7.75
N GLY A 46 -11.62 -5.87 7.62
CA GLY A 46 -10.16 -5.94 7.67
C GLY A 46 -9.52 -5.24 6.47
N CYS A 47 -8.41 -4.54 6.72
CA CYS A 47 -7.60 -3.92 5.68
C CYS A 47 -6.13 -4.26 5.89
N LEU A 48 -5.52 -4.82 4.85
CA LEU A 48 -4.07 -4.92 4.72
C LEU A 48 -3.57 -3.86 3.74
N CYS A 49 -2.34 -3.42 3.91
CA CYS A 49 -1.65 -2.56 2.97
C CYS A 49 -0.25 -3.08 2.74
N LEU A 50 0.16 -3.21 1.49
CA LEU A 50 1.53 -3.50 1.09
C LEU A 50 2.16 -2.18 0.64
N GLY A 51 2.97 -1.59 1.50
CA GLY A 51 3.73 -0.38 1.24
C GLY A 51 4.99 -0.74 0.47
N ALA A 52 5.01 -0.43 -0.83
CA ALA A 52 6.10 -0.75 -1.73
C ALA A 52 6.97 0.45 -2.11
N ASP A 53 6.72 1.63 -1.53
CA ASP A 53 7.59 2.81 -1.69
C ASP A 53 8.71 2.80 -0.62
N PRO A 54 9.96 2.46 -1.00
CA PRO A 54 11.07 2.45 -0.05
C PRO A 54 11.59 3.86 0.28
N GLY A 55 11.26 4.89 -0.51
CA GLY A 55 11.79 6.24 -0.35
C GLY A 55 10.99 7.05 0.66
N THR A 56 9.66 7.06 0.50
CA THR A 56 8.73 7.81 1.36
C THR A 56 7.57 6.92 1.82
N PRO A 57 7.83 5.90 2.65
CA PRO A 57 6.80 4.96 3.04
C PRO A 57 5.71 5.62 3.90
N GLY A 58 4.46 5.21 3.69
CA GLY A 58 3.35 5.61 4.57
C GLY A 58 3.38 4.96 5.96
N PHE A 59 4.14 3.87 6.12
CA PHE A 59 4.38 3.17 7.38
C PHE A 59 5.59 2.23 7.24
N GLY A 60 6.22 1.88 8.36
CA GLY A 60 7.47 1.11 8.36
C GLY A 60 8.71 1.98 8.05
N PRO A 61 9.92 1.42 8.17
CA PRO A 61 11.15 2.17 7.94
C PRO A 61 11.39 2.43 6.44
N PRO A 62 12.06 3.54 6.09
CA PRO A 62 12.61 3.73 4.74
C PRO A 62 13.56 2.59 4.35
N GLY A 63 13.63 2.30 3.06
CA GLY A 63 14.48 1.24 2.52
C GLY A 63 13.91 -0.16 2.67
N ALA A 64 12.62 -0.30 2.95
CA ALA A 64 11.94 -1.58 3.10
C ALA A 64 10.60 -1.61 2.35
N VAL A 65 10.15 -2.82 2.01
CA VAL A 65 8.77 -3.12 1.64
C VAL A 65 8.09 -3.65 2.90
N CYS A 66 6.91 -3.12 3.23
CA CYS A 66 6.20 -3.48 4.46
C CYS A 66 4.80 -3.99 4.15
N LEU A 67 4.39 -5.07 4.80
CA LEU A 67 2.98 -5.44 4.93
C LEU A 67 2.48 -4.88 6.26
N GLY A 68 1.43 -4.06 6.20
CA GLY A 68 0.75 -3.47 7.32
C GLY A 68 -0.68 -3.97 7.45
N ARG A 69 -1.17 -4.07 8.67
CA ARG A 69 -2.60 -4.24 8.98
C ARG A 69 -3.12 -2.96 9.60
N TRP A 70 -4.28 -2.50 9.15
CA TRP A 70 -4.95 -1.39 9.83
C TRP A 70 -5.54 -1.88 11.16
N HIS A 71 -5.11 -1.26 12.27
CA HIS A 71 -5.58 -1.57 13.62
C HIS A 71 -5.47 -0.32 14.50
N ASP A 72 -6.45 -0.10 15.38
CA ASP A 72 -6.49 1.05 16.32
C ASP A 72 -6.15 2.41 15.70
N GLY A 73 -6.70 2.71 14.53
CA GLY A 73 -6.52 4.01 13.88
C GLY A 73 -5.18 4.22 13.18
N GLY A 74 -4.37 3.17 12.99
CA GLY A 74 -3.10 3.27 12.27
C GLY A 74 -2.65 1.97 11.59
N TRP A 75 -1.57 2.07 10.83
CA TRP A 75 -0.90 0.92 10.23
C TRP A 75 0.02 0.25 11.26
N GLN A 76 -0.19 -1.04 11.52
CA GLN A 76 0.70 -1.89 12.29
C GLN A 76 1.48 -2.79 11.32
N VAL A 77 2.81 -2.69 11.33
CA VAL A 77 3.67 -3.54 10.49
C VAL A 77 3.56 -4.98 10.96
N VAL A 78 3.22 -5.89 10.04
CA VAL A 78 3.10 -7.33 10.32
C VAL A 78 4.18 -8.16 9.65
N ALA A 79 4.78 -7.66 8.57
CA ALA A 79 5.94 -8.26 7.91
C ALA A 79 6.73 -7.20 7.13
N LEU A 80 8.02 -7.45 6.91
CA LEU A 80 8.94 -6.53 6.25
C LEU A 80 10.00 -7.30 5.47
N GLU A 81 10.36 -6.77 4.31
CA GLU A 81 11.52 -7.17 3.51
C GLU A 81 12.43 -5.96 3.34
N ALA A 82 13.70 -6.10 3.76
CA ALA A 82 14.69 -5.04 3.63
C ALA A 82 15.17 -4.95 2.17
N LEU A 83 14.93 -3.81 1.53
CA LEU A 83 15.47 -3.48 0.22
C LEU A 83 16.88 -2.86 0.32
N CYS A 84 17.18 -2.26 1.48
CA CYS A 84 18.43 -1.56 1.77
C CYS A 84 18.77 -0.46 0.75
N SER A 85 17.73 0.14 0.16
CA SER A 85 17.83 1.20 -0.85
C SER A 85 16.56 2.03 -0.85
N LEU A 86 16.70 3.33 -1.08
CA LEU A 86 15.57 4.26 -1.25
C LEU A 86 15.15 4.43 -2.71
N ASP A 87 15.89 3.83 -3.65
CA ASP A 87 15.67 3.97 -5.09
C ASP A 87 14.91 2.75 -5.65
N ALA A 88 13.59 2.87 -5.70
CA ALA A 88 12.69 1.88 -6.28
C ALA A 88 12.98 1.57 -7.76
N GLY A 89 13.50 2.55 -8.51
CA GLY A 89 13.74 2.39 -9.95
C GLY A 89 15.00 1.59 -10.27
N ARG A 90 16.09 1.86 -9.55
CA ARG A 90 17.34 1.11 -9.67
C ARG A 90 17.21 -0.32 -9.14
N PHE A 91 16.42 -0.53 -8.08
CA PHE A 91 16.27 -1.82 -7.41
C PHE A 91 14.96 -2.54 -7.80
N ARG A 92 14.46 -2.34 -9.01
CA ARG A 92 13.17 -2.88 -9.47
C ARG A 92 13.01 -4.40 -9.31
N LEU A 93 14.06 -5.19 -9.57
CA LEU A 93 13.99 -6.65 -9.41
C LEU A 93 13.93 -7.06 -7.93
N PRO A 94 14.84 -6.61 -7.05
CA PRO A 94 14.71 -6.80 -5.60
C PRO A 94 13.37 -6.30 -5.03
N LEU A 95 12.86 -5.18 -5.54
CA LEU A 95 11.56 -4.63 -5.13
C LEU A 95 10.41 -5.57 -5.50
N VAL A 96 10.32 -6.00 -6.76
CA VAL A 96 9.27 -6.94 -7.20
C VAL A 96 9.35 -8.26 -6.44
N ASP A 97 10.56 -8.72 -6.17
CA ASP A 97 10.80 -9.95 -5.41
C ASP A 97 10.37 -9.83 -3.94
N ALA A 98 10.68 -8.71 -3.27
CA ALA A 98 10.19 -8.39 -1.94
C ALA A 98 8.66 -8.27 -1.88
N VAL A 99 8.05 -7.60 -2.87
CA VAL A 99 6.58 -7.51 -3.01
C VAL A 99 5.97 -8.90 -3.15
N ARG A 100 6.55 -9.77 -3.99
CA ARG A 100 6.08 -11.15 -4.18
C ARG A 100 6.16 -11.97 -2.90
N ARG A 101 7.23 -11.84 -2.12
CA ARG A 101 7.38 -12.54 -0.83
C ARG A 101 6.38 -12.10 0.22
N LEU A 102 6.03 -10.81 0.23
CA LEU A 102 5.10 -10.23 1.20
C LEU A 102 3.64 -10.29 0.79
N LEU A 103 3.34 -10.59 -0.48
CA LEU A 103 1.97 -10.73 -0.96
C LEU A 103 1.31 -11.95 -0.28
N PRO A 104 0.23 -11.75 0.49
CA PRO A 104 -0.47 -12.87 1.08
C PRO A 104 -1.14 -13.72 -0.02
N PRO A 105 -1.17 -15.07 0.14
CA PRO A 105 -1.75 -15.96 -0.85
C PRO A 105 -3.26 -15.74 -1.02
N SER A 106 -3.95 -15.44 0.08
CA SER A 106 -5.37 -15.07 0.13
C SER A 106 -5.56 -13.81 0.98
N VAL A 107 -6.64 -13.08 0.74
CA VAL A 107 -7.01 -11.88 1.49
C VAL A 107 -8.43 -12.07 1.98
N ASN A 108 -8.65 -11.97 3.29
CA ASN A 108 -9.96 -11.82 3.89
C ASN A 108 -10.15 -10.32 4.14
N GLY A 109 -10.94 -9.66 3.30
CA GLY A 109 -11.06 -8.20 3.24
C GLY A 109 -10.34 -7.56 2.04
N THR A 110 -9.83 -6.34 2.26
CA THR A 110 -9.17 -5.56 1.21
C THR A 110 -7.65 -5.54 1.41
N LEU A 111 -6.90 -5.75 0.33
CA LEU A 111 -5.46 -5.51 0.29
C LEU A 111 -5.18 -4.28 -0.59
N LEU A 112 -4.69 -3.21 0.04
CA LEU A 112 -4.17 -2.05 -0.66
C LEU A 112 -2.71 -2.31 -1.04
N ILE A 113 -2.29 -1.85 -2.20
CA ILE A 113 -0.91 -1.89 -2.68
C ILE A 113 -0.52 -0.45 -2.99
N ASP A 114 0.32 0.13 -2.15
CA ASP A 114 0.83 1.50 -2.31
C ASP A 114 2.14 1.45 -3.07
N ALA A 115 2.08 1.74 -4.37
CA ALA A 115 3.24 1.65 -5.26
C ALA A 115 4.19 2.85 -5.08
N PRO A 116 5.49 2.70 -5.40
CA PRO A 116 6.41 3.82 -5.52
C PRO A 116 5.85 4.96 -6.37
N GLY A 117 6.20 6.20 -6.02
CA GLY A 117 5.96 7.37 -6.86
C GLY A 117 6.85 7.41 -8.11
N VAL A 118 6.83 6.41 -8.98
CA VAL A 118 7.64 6.43 -10.21
C VAL A 118 6.71 6.66 -11.40
N VAL A 119 6.89 7.80 -12.08
CA VAL A 119 6.02 8.24 -13.18
C VAL A 119 6.73 8.44 -14.52
N ARG A 120 8.04 8.19 -14.59
CA ARG A 120 8.83 8.33 -15.83
C ARG A 120 9.99 7.33 -15.87
N GLY A 121 10.41 6.96 -17.09
CA GLY A 121 11.51 6.02 -17.36
C GLY A 121 11.12 4.55 -17.24
N VAL A 122 12.08 3.63 -17.40
CA VAL A 122 11.88 2.16 -17.34
C VAL A 122 11.20 1.71 -16.03
N ALA A 123 11.33 2.49 -14.96
CA ALA A 123 10.72 2.18 -13.68
C ALA A 123 9.25 2.65 -13.54
N GLY A 124 8.72 3.38 -14.52
CA GLY A 124 7.30 3.79 -14.60
C GLY A 124 6.58 3.29 -15.85
N ALA A 125 7.20 2.39 -16.64
CA ALA A 125 6.65 1.77 -17.84
C ALA A 125 6.13 0.35 -17.55
#